data_AF-A0A954RX04-F1
#
_entry.id   AF-A0A954RX04-F1
#
_cell.length_a   1.000
_cell.length_b   1.000
_cell.length_c   1.000
_cell.angle_alpha   90.00
_cell.angle_beta   90.00
_cell.angle_gamma   90.00
#
_symmetry.space_group_name_H-M   'P 1'
#
loop_
_entity.id
_entity.type
_entity.pdbx_description
1 polymer ?
#
loop_
_entity_poly.entity_id
_entity_poly.type
_entity_poly.pdbx_seq_one_letter_code
_entity_poly.pdbx_strand_id
1 'polypeptide(L)'
;MLRDITLSLEPNEYAIFYHWNYSPPVKNIGGELGCIYHDGALFGLSFDDLNSLGSGTHNIQMDERNRTPHGTRPKFDNERGSYELFKLALFGYEHGVFTQTEVLMRALLSFTPAYSDAVLAMASDELLASLVEHAAQVPGILKDAPSIRFRFWSSTGETQIPEQNLVLLHRKLAS
;
A
#
# COMPACT_ATOMS: atom_id res chain seq x y z
N MET A 1 23.50 15.12 -9.19
CA MET A 1 23.94 15.99 -8.09
C MET A 1 23.71 15.15 -6.87
N LEU A 2 24.76 14.86 -6.10
CA LEU A 2 24.61 14.07 -4.89
C LEU A 2 23.84 14.88 -3.85
N ARG A 3 22.85 14.25 -3.25
CA ARG A 3 22.05 14.81 -2.16
C ARG A 3 21.97 13.80 -1.03
N ASP A 4 22.11 14.30 0.20
CA ASP A 4 21.84 13.53 1.40
C ASP A 4 20.33 13.42 1.58
N ILE A 5 19.86 12.18 1.79
CA ILE A 5 18.45 11.86 1.92
C ILE A 5 18.23 10.82 3.01
N THR A 6 17.00 10.77 3.48
CA THR A 6 16.50 9.72 4.36
C THR A 6 15.65 8.77 3.52
N LEU A 7 16.01 7.48 3.50
CA LEU A 7 15.38 6.41 2.75
C LEU A 7 14.81 5.38 3.72
N SER A 8 13.49 5.31 3.81
CA SER A 8 12.79 4.21 4.50
C SER A 8 12.53 3.07 3.53
N LEU A 9 12.84 1.84 3.95
CA LEU A 9 12.66 0.62 3.16
C LEU A 9 11.82 -0.41 3.91
N GLU A 10 11.00 -1.13 3.16
CA GLU A 10 10.33 -2.36 3.61
C GLU A 10 10.41 -3.41 2.49
N PRO A 11 11.38 -4.35 2.56
CA PRO A 11 11.45 -5.48 1.65
C PRO A 11 10.27 -6.43 1.82
N ASN A 12 9.78 -6.92 0.69
CA ASN A 12 8.69 -7.88 0.56
C ASN A 12 9.10 -8.92 -0.49
N GLU A 13 8.34 -10.01 -0.62
CA GLU A 13 8.65 -11.17 -1.48
C GLU A 13 8.94 -10.80 -2.94
N TYR A 14 8.30 -9.74 -3.46
CA TYR A 14 8.38 -9.38 -4.89
C TYR A 14 8.88 -7.96 -5.17
N ALA A 15 9.04 -7.16 -4.12
CA ALA A 15 9.32 -5.74 -4.24
C ALA A 15 9.96 -5.22 -2.96
N ILE A 16 10.63 -4.07 -3.07
CA ILE A 16 11.03 -3.25 -1.93
C ILE A 16 10.17 -2.00 -1.97
N PHE A 17 9.37 -1.79 -0.94
CA PHE A 17 8.68 -0.51 -0.77
C PHE A 17 9.69 0.51 -0.28
N TYR A 18 9.65 1.70 -0.85
CA TYR A 18 10.51 2.80 -0.43
C TYR A 18 9.70 4.06 -0.21
N HIS A 19 10.12 4.84 0.78
CA HIS A 19 9.79 6.24 0.91
C HIS A 19 11.08 7.00 1.14
N TRP A 20 11.37 8.01 0.33
CA TRP A 20 12.54 8.85 0.53
C TRP A 20 12.17 10.31 0.71
N ASN A 21 12.96 11.05 1.48
CA ASN A 21 12.83 12.50 1.62
C ASN A 21 14.22 13.15 1.76
N TYR A 22 14.33 14.44 1.48
CA TYR A 22 15.58 15.20 1.61
C TYR A 22 16.05 15.30 3.07
N SER A 23 17.38 15.27 3.28
CA SER A 23 18.01 15.47 4.58
C SER A 23 19.08 16.56 4.53
N PRO A 24 18.84 17.77 5.08
CA PRO A 24 17.61 18.21 5.74
C PRO A 24 16.44 18.39 4.74
N PRO A 25 15.18 18.36 5.21
CA PRO A 25 14.01 18.57 4.36
C PRO A 25 14.09 19.87 3.56
N VAL A 26 13.78 19.80 2.27
CA VAL A 26 13.75 20.98 1.39
C VAL A 26 12.35 21.56 1.37
N LYS A 27 12.24 22.87 1.63
CA LYS A 27 10.94 23.56 1.67
C LYS A 27 10.20 23.39 0.34
N ASN A 28 8.93 22.96 0.43
CA ASN A 28 8.02 22.74 -0.71
C ASN A 28 8.49 21.69 -1.74
N ILE A 29 9.51 20.89 -1.42
CA ILE A 29 9.90 19.75 -2.25
C ILE A 29 9.67 18.50 -1.41
N GLY A 30 8.69 17.71 -1.84
CA GLY A 30 8.34 16.46 -1.19
C GLY A 30 9.31 15.34 -1.55
N GLY A 31 9.18 14.26 -0.78
CA GLY A 31 9.78 12.97 -1.09
C GLY A 31 9.03 12.21 -2.18
N GLU A 32 9.36 10.93 -2.30
CA GLU A 32 8.66 9.99 -3.18
C GLU A 32 8.38 8.69 -2.44
N LEU A 33 7.21 8.10 -2.71
CA LEU A 33 6.83 6.76 -2.29
C LEU A 33 6.75 5.87 -3.54
N GLY A 34 7.28 4.66 -3.47
CA GLY A 34 7.15 3.71 -4.57
C GLY A 34 7.58 2.29 -4.23
N CYS A 35 7.74 1.51 -5.29
CA CYS A 35 8.23 0.13 -5.22
C CYS A 35 9.40 -0.04 -6.20
N ILE A 36 10.42 -0.78 -5.77
CA ILE A 36 11.44 -1.35 -6.67
C ILE A 36 11.15 -2.84 -6.80
N TYR A 37 11.02 -3.32 -8.03
CA TYR A 37 10.82 -4.73 -8.38
C TYR A 37 12.09 -5.34 -8.93
N HIS A 38 12.16 -6.68 -9.01
CA HIS A 38 13.01 -7.42 -9.96
C HIS A 38 14.47 -6.91 -10.03
N ASP A 39 15.34 -7.22 -10.96
CA ASP A 39 15.86 -6.33 -12.04
C ASP A 39 15.85 -4.77 -11.92
N GLY A 40 15.29 -4.15 -10.89
CA GLY A 40 15.15 -2.69 -10.76
C GLY A 40 16.24 -2.01 -9.97
N ALA A 41 16.19 -0.67 -9.95
CA ALA A 41 17.08 0.16 -9.15
C ALA A 41 16.45 1.52 -8.78
N LEU A 42 16.89 2.08 -7.65
CA LEU A 42 16.55 3.42 -7.17
C LEU A 42 17.81 4.28 -7.14
N PHE A 43 17.88 5.30 -7.99
CA PHE A 43 19.02 6.23 -8.08
C PHE A 43 20.39 5.56 -8.23
N GLY A 44 20.45 4.42 -8.93
CA GLY A 44 21.67 3.64 -9.12
C GLY A 44 21.97 2.59 -8.06
N LEU A 45 21.15 2.48 -7.01
CA LEU A 45 21.19 1.35 -6.08
C LEU A 45 20.30 0.24 -6.63
N SER A 46 20.89 -0.93 -6.89
CA SER A 46 20.14 -2.07 -7.41
C SER A 46 19.15 -2.62 -6.38
N PHE A 47 18.20 -3.43 -6.82
CA PHE A 47 17.31 -4.17 -5.93
C PHE A 47 18.08 -4.95 -4.87
N ASP A 48 19.15 -5.65 -5.23
CA ASP A 48 19.94 -6.44 -4.28
C ASP A 48 20.67 -5.54 -3.27
N ASP A 49 21.19 -4.39 -3.70
CA ASP A 49 21.80 -3.40 -2.79
C ASP A 49 20.77 -2.91 -1.77
N LEU A 50 19.58 -2.50 -2.23
CA LEU A 50 18.49 -2.03 -1.38
C LEU A 50 18.00 -3.13 -0.44
N ASN A 51 17.87 -4.36 -0.92
CA ASN A 51 17.45 -5.51 -0.11
C ASN A 51 18.48 -5.81 0.99
N SER A 52 19.77 -5.65 0.69
CA SER A 52 20.86 -5.86 1.65
C SER A 52 20.87 -4.84 2.80
N LEU A 53 20.35 -3.63 2.58
CA LEU A 53 20.15 -2.64 3.64
C LEU A 53 19.09 -3.09 4.66
N GLY A 54 18.13 -3.91 4.22
CA GLY A 54 17.03 -4.40 5.03
C GLY A 54 15.99 -3.31 5.37
N SER A 55 14.97 -3.72 6.14
CA SER A 55 13.91 -2.80 6.57
C SER A 55 14.43 -1.70 7.49
N GLY A 56 13.79 -0.55 7.44
CA GLY A 56 14.05 0.58 8.35
C GLY A 56 14.46 1.85 7.61
N THR A 57 14.91 2.83 8.38
CA THR A 57 15.27 4.15 7.88
C THR A 57 16.78 4.31 7.78
N HIS A 58 17.25 4.66 6.60
CA HIS A 58 18.66 4.77 6.23
C HIS A 58 18.97 6.20 5.80
N ASN A 59 20.16 6.70 6.13
CA ASN A 59 20.65 7.96 5.57
C ASN A 59 21.66 7.63 4.47
N ILE A 60 21.36 8.05 3.24
CA ILE A 60 22.19 7.74 2.07
C ILE A 60 22.43 8.98 1.23
N GLN A 61 23.46 8.90 0.37
CA GLN A 61 23.68 9.86 -0.71
C GLN A 61 23.15 9.28 -2.01
N MET A 62 22.32 10.06 -2.71
CA MET A 62 21.80 9.64 -4.00
C MET A 62 22.05 10.69 -5.08
N ASP A 63 22.32 10.21 -6.30
CA ASP A 63 22.42 11.07 -7.48
C ASP A 63 21.06 11.14 -8.19
N GLU A 64 20.33 12.24 -7.98
CA GLU A 64 19.01 12.46 -8.60
C GLU A 64 19.03 12.45 -10.15
N ARG A 65 20.20 12.61 -10.77
CA ARG A 65 20.32 12.54 -12.24
C ARG A 65 20.25 11.11 -12.74
N ASN A 66 20.54 10.14 -11.88
CA ASN A 66 20.55 8.74 -12.22
C ASN A 66 19.13 8.17 -12.14
N ARG A 67 18.32 8.45 -13.16
CA ARG A 67 16.97 7.86 -13.27
C ARG A 67 17.08 6.45 -13.81
N THR A 68 17.20 5.49 -12.91
CA THR A 68 17.20 4.06 -13.25
C THR A 68 15.77 3.51 -13.32
N PRO A 69 15.52 2.47 -14.15
CA PRO A 69 14.24 1.78 -14.15
C PRO A 69 13.95 1.14 -12.80
N HIS A 70 12.70 1.21 -12.33
CA HIS A 70 12.26 0.59 -11.06
C HIS A 70 12.02 -0.93 -11.19
N GLY A 71 12.47 -1.53 -12.30
CA GLY A 71 12.27 -2.94 -12.60
C GLY A 71 10.90 -3.28 -13.18
N THR A 72 10.67 -4.56 -13.39
CA THR A 72 9.45 -5.08 -14.03
C THR A 72 8.43 -5.48 -12.97
N ARG A 73 7.35 -4.71 -12.85
CA ARG A 73 6.23 -5.07 -11.97
C ARG A 73 5.62 -6.42 -12.39
N PRO A 74 5.50 -7.39 -11.48
CA PRO A 74 4.77 -8.62 -11.76
C PRO A 74 3.30 -8.31 -12.11
N LYS A 75 2.77 -9.00 -13.13
CA LYS A 75 1.36 -8.90 -13.47
C LYS A 75 0.54 -9.73 -12.48
N PHE A 76 -0.22 -9.05 -11.64
CA PHE A 76 -1.19 -9.69 -10.77
C PHE A 76 -2.59 -9.40 -11.30
N ASP A 77 -3.10 -10.26 -12.18
CA ASP A 77 -4.46 -10.15 -12.71
C ASP A 77 -5.50 -10.80 -11.75
N ASN A 78 -5.21 -10.81 -10.45
CA ASN A 78 -6.00 -11.52 -9.43
C ASN A 78 -5.95 -10.82 -8.06
N GLU A 79 -6.57 -11.45 -7.06
CA GLU A 79 -6.69 -10.97 -5.68
C GLU A 79 -5.33 -10.62 -5.02
N ARG A 80 -4.22 -11.23 -5.47
CA ARG A 80 -2.87 -10.89 -4.97
C ARG A 80 -2.52 -9.43 -5.26
N GLY A 81 -2.92 -8.92 -6.42
CA GLY A 81 -2.61 -7.54 -6.82
C GLY A 81 -3.20 -6.52 -5.84
N SER A 82 -4.44 -6.74 -5.41
CA SER A 82 -5.09 -5.93 -4.37
C SER A 82 -4.34 -6.04 -3.04
N TYR A 83 -3.97 -7.25 -2.64
CA TYR A 83 -3.26 -7.49 -1.39
C TYR A 83 -1.87 -6.82 -1.34
N GLU A 84 -1.10 -6.86 -2.42
CA GLU A 84 0.18 -6.14 -2.50
C GLU A 84 -0.01 -4.61 -2.44
N LEU A 85 -1.09 -4.09 -3.04
CA LEU A 85 -1.43 -2.67 -2.92
C LEU A 85 -1.89 -2.28 -1.51
N PHE A 86 -2.52 -3.20 -0.77
CA PHE A 86 -2.84 -2.98 0.64
C PHE A 86 -1.58 -2.88 1.51
N LYS A 87 -0.59 -3.76 1.31
CA LYS A 87 0.69 -3.66 2.02
C LYS A 87 1.41 -2.35 1.73
N LEU A 88 1.45 -1.94 0.45
CA LEU A 88 1.99 -0.62 0.09
C LEU A 88 1.21 0.52 0.75
N ALA A 89 -0.12 0.39 0.87
CA ALA A 89 -0.95 1.40 1.52
C ALA A 89 -0.65 1.53 3.01
N LEU A 90 -0.43 0.42 3.72
CA LEU A 90 0.01 0.44 5.12
C LEU A 90 1.36 1.15 5.26
N PHE A 91 2.35 0.74 4.45
CA PHE A 91 3.68 1.36 4.47
C PHE A 91 3.61 2.87 4.18
N GLY A 92 2.83 3.28 3.17
CA GLY A 92 2.65 4.69 2.85
C GLY A 92 1.90 5.48 3.93
N TYR A 93 0.96 4.85 4.66
CA TYR A 93 0.27 5.47 5.79
C TYR A 93 1.22 5.73 6.97
N GLU A 94 2.09 4.77 7.30
CA GLU A 94 3.12 4.93 8.34
C GLU A 94 4.09 6.10 8.05
N HIS A 95 4.27 6.42 6.77
CA HIS A 95 5.11 7.52 6.31
C HIS A 95 4.34 8.82 6.02
N GLY A 96 3.04 8.87 6.35
CA GLY A 96 2.19 10.06 6.18
C GLY A 96 1.87 10.39 4.70
N VAL A 97 2.05 9.44 3.79
CA VAL A 97 1.77 9.60 2.36
C VAL A 97 0.33 9.25 2.02
N PHE A 98 -0.23 8.22 2.68
CA PHE A 98 -1.63 7.83 2.50
C PHE A 98 -2.48 8.18 3.71
N THR A 99 -3.77 8.35 3.46
CA THR A 99 -4.80 8.56 4.48
C THR A 99 -5.34 7.23 5.01
N GLN A 100 -5.92 7.26 6.20
CA GLN A 100 -6.60 6.11 6.77
C GLN A 100 -7.72 5.57 5.87
N THR A 101 -8.46 6.47 5.20
CA THR A 101 -9.51 6.09 4.25
C THR A 101 -8.94 5.28 3.07
N GLU A 102 -7.79 5.68 2.52
CA GLU A 102 -7.13 4.93 1.45
C GLU A 102 -6.72 3.53 1.91
N VAL A 103 -6.13 3.41 3.11
CA VAL A 103 -5.78 2.12 3.70
C VAL A 103 -7.01 1.24 3.87
N LEU A 104 -8.11 1.79 4.42
CA LEU A 104 -9.37 1.07 4.60
C LEU A 104 -9.93 0.57 3.26
N MET A 105 -9.97 1.40 2.23
CA MET A 105 -10.46 0.99 0.91
C MET A 105 -9.59 -0.12 0.29
N ARG A 106 -8.26 -0.05 0.45
CA ARG A 106 -7.35 -1.11 0.01
C ARG A 106 -7.50 -2.41 0.81
N ALA A 107 -7.76 -2.31 2.11
CA ALA A 107 -8.08 -3.45 2.97
C ALA A 107 -9.34 -4.16 2.48
N LEU A 108 -10.42 -3.41 2.25
CA LEU A 108 -11.70 -3.94 1.75
C LEU A 108 -11.57 -4.60 0.36
N LEU A 109 -10.81 -3.99 -0.57
CA LEU A 109 -10.51 -4.60 -1.87
C LEU A 109 -9.69 -5.90 -1.77
N SER A 110 -8.89 -6.02 -0.72
CA SER A 110 -8.07 -7.21 -0.44
C SER A 110 -8.79 -8.26 0.40
N PHE A 111 -9.99 -7.94 0.92
CA PHE A 111 -10.75 -8.79 1.83
C PHE A 111 -11.43 -9.95 1.10
N THR A 112 -10.61 -10.89 0.66
CA THR A 112 -10.95 -12.06 -0.15
C THR A 112 -10.77 -13.33 0.67
N PRO A 113 -11.28 -14.50 0.23
CA PRO A 113 -11.06 -15.75 0.95
C PRO A 113 -9.59 -16.07 1.16
N ALA A 114 -8.72 -15.72 0.20
CA ALA A 114 -7.28 -15.99 0.28
C ALA A 114 -6.53 -15.09 1.27
N TYR A 115 -6.95 -13.82 1.43
CA TYR A 115 -6.16 -12.82 2.16
C TYR A 115 -6.85 -12.20 3.38
N SER A 116 -8.13 -12.48 3.62
CA SER A 116 -8.88 -11.86 4.73
C SER A 116 -8.23 -12.04 6.11
N ASP A 117 -7.73 -13.24 6.44
CA ASP A 117 -7.04 -13.45 7.72
C ASP A 117 -5.70 -12.70 7.80
N ALA A 118 -4.98 -12.60 6.68
CA ALA A 118 -3.74 -11.84 6.62
C ALA A 118 -3.99 -10.32 6.71
N VAL A 119 -5.07 -9.83 6.09
CA VAL A 119 -5.52 -8.43 6.23
C VAL A 119 -5.82 -8.11 7.69
N LEU A 120 -6.55 -8.98 8.38
CA LEU A 120 -6.86 -8.79 9.80
C LEU A 120 -5.61 -8.85 10.69
N ALA A 121 -4.67 -9.73 10.39
CA ALA A 121 -3.42 -9.86 11.15
C ALA A 121 -2.50 -8.63 11.03
N MET A 122 -2.57 -7.91 9.91
CA MET A 122 -1.80 -6.68 9.69
C MET A 122 -2.55 -5.40 10.07
N ALA A 123 -3.84 -5.49 10.40
CA ALA A 123 -4.62 -4.31 10.72
C ALA A 123 -4.21 -3.74 12.08
N SER A 124 -3.96 -2.42 12.12
CA SER A 124 -3.89 -1.70 13.38
C SER A 124 -5.24 -1.73 14.09
N ASP A 125 -5.26 -1.46 15.40
CA ASP A 125 -6.51 -1.37 16.18
C ASP A 125 -7.50 -0.39 15.56
N GLU A 126 -6.98 0.73 15.01
CA GLU A 126 -7.78 1.76 14.38
C GLU A 126 -8.40 1.30 13.04
N LEU A 127 -7.61 0.59 12.21
CA LEU A 127 -8.12 0.01 10.98
C LEU A 127 -9.12 -1.10 11.28
N LEU A 128 -8.84 -1.93 12.29
CA LEU A 128 -9.73 -3.01 12.72
C LEU A 128 -11.08 -2.45 13.22
N ALA A 129 -11.06 -1.38 14.02
CA ALA A 129 -12.28 -0.71 14.46
C ALA A 129 -13.10 -0.20 13.26
N SER A 130 -12.43 0.41 12.27
CA SER A 130 -13.07 0.87 11.04
C SER A 130 -13.68 -0.27 10.22
N LEU A 131 -12.98 -1.42 10.14
CA LEU A 131 -13.46 -2.62 9.45
C LEU A 131 -14.68 -3.23 10.17
N VAL A 132 -14.68 -3.26 11.50
CA VAL A 132 -15.83 -3.71 12.32
C VAL A 132 -17.03 -2.81 12.11
N GLU A 133 -16.84 -1.48 12.13
CA GLU A 133 -17.91 -0.52 11.85
C GLU A 133 -18.50 -0.75 10.45
N HIS A 134 -17.64 -0.93 9.43
CA HIS A 134 -18.09 -1.21 8.07
C HIS A 134 -18.83 -2.55 8.00
N ALA A 135 -18.34 -3.59 8.67
CA ALA A 135 -18.99 -4.91 8.73
C ALA A 135 -20.43 -4.82 9.27
N ALA A 136 -20.68 -3.98 10.28
CA ALA A 136 -22.01 -3.79 10.85
C ALA A 136 -22.99 -3.10 9.89
N GLN A 137 -22.50 -2.26 8.98
CA GLN A 137 -23.32 -1.53 8.00
C GLN A 137 -23.69 -2.39 6.77
N VAL A 138 -22.95 -3.48 6.50
CA VAL A 138 -23.12 -4.31 5.28
C VAL A 138 -24.57 -4.74 5.03
N PRO A 139 -25.34 -5.26 6.01
CA PRO A 139 -26.73 -5.68 5.75
C PRO A 139 -27.62 -4.54 5.21
N GLY A 140 -27.44 -3.32 5.72
CA GLY A 140 -28.17 -2.15 5.24
C GLY A 140 -27.72 -1.73 3.84
N ILE A 141 -26.41 -1.75 3.58
CA ILE A 141 -25.82 -1.45 2.28
C ILE A 141 -26.39 -2.38 1.19
N LEU A 142 -26.42 -3.69 1.45
CA LEU A 142 -26.91 -4.68 0.47
C LEU A 142 -28.41 -4.56 0.21
N LYS A 143 -29.18 -4.05 1.17
CA LYS A 143 -30.63 -3.86 1.05
C LYS A 143 -31.02 -2.64 0.21
N ASP A 144 -30.27 -1.54 0.32
CA ASP A 144 -30.69 -0.23 -0.20
C ASP A 144 -30.22 0.09 -1.63
N ALA A 145 -29.17 -0.57 -2.15
CA ALA A 145 -28.80 -0.65 -3.58
C ALA A 145 -27.48 -1.44 -3.76
N PRO A 146 -27.48 -2.65 -4.34
CA PRO A 146 -26.27 -3.49 -4.41
C PRO A 146 -25.13 -2.95 -5.30
N SER A 147 -25.41 -2.01 -6.23
CA SER A 147 -24.45 -1.64 -7.29
C SER A 147 -23.76 -0.28 -7.18
N ILE A 148 -23.99 0.54 -6.14
CA ILE A 148 -23.63 1.98 -6.20
C ILE A 148 -22.56 2.47 -5.20
N ARG A 149 -22.32 1.85 -4.04
CA ARG A 149 -21.82 2.66 -2.90
C ARG A 149 -20.34 2.62 -2.53
N PHE A 150 -19.55 1.63 -2.93
CA PHE A 150 -18.13 1.59 -2.55
C PHE A 150 -17.23 1.79 -3.76
N ARG A 151 -17.05 3.06 -4.11
CA ARG A 151 -16.20 3.53 -5.20
C ARG A 151 -14.98 4.18 -4.58
N PHE A 152 -13.82 3.56 -4.76
CA PHE A 152 -12.55 4.18 -4.44
C PHE A 152 -12.07 4.97 -5.66
N TRP A 153 -11.92 6.28 -5.51
CA TRP A 153 -11.28 7.11 -6.53
C TRP A 153 -9.78 7.13 -6.30
N SER A 154 -9.06 6.52 -7.23
CA SER A 154 -7.60 6.59 -7.29
C SER A 154 -7.17 7.48 -8.46
N SER A 155 -5.87 7.81 -8.52
CA SER A 155 -5.26 8.42 -9.71
C SER A 155 -5.45 7.59 -10.99
N THR A 156 -5.73 6.29 -10.86
CA THR A 156 -5.99 5.36 -11.97
C THR A 156 -7.49 5.18 -12.29
N GLY A 157 -8.37 5.87 -11.59
CA GLY A 157 -9.81 5.84 -11.80
C GLY A 157 -10.60 5.24 -10.64
N GLU A 158 -11.88 5.05 -10.90
CA GLU A 158 -12.86 4.52 -9.96
C GLU A 158 -12.76 2.99 -9.86
N THR A 159 -12.57 2.47 -8.66
CA THR A 159 -12.57 1.02 -8.39
C THR A 159 -13.75 0.68 -7.49
N GLN A 160 -14.60 -0.25 -7.92
CA GLN A 160 -15.69 -0.75 -7.12
C GLN A 160 -15.23 -1.88 -6.19
N ILE A 161 -15.62 -1.84 -4.91
CA ILE A 161 -15.39 -2.93 -3.97
C ILE A 161 -16.37 -4.07 -4.29
N PRO A 162 -15.89 -5.30 -4.57
CA PRO A 162 -16.77 -6.42 -4.89
C PRO A 162 -17.70 -6.78 -3.73
N GLU A 163 -18.96 -7.08 -4.03
CA GLU A 163 -19.97 -7.45 -3.04
C GLU A 163 -19.52 -8.66 -2.20
N GLN A 164 -18.89 -9.65 -2.82
CA GLN A 164 -18.41 -10.83 -2.10
C GLN A 164 -17.40 -10.50 -0.99
N ASN A 165 -16.60 -9.44 -1.15
CA ASN A 165 -15.65 -9.01 -0.12
C ASN A 165 -16.39 -8.43 1.08
N LEU A 166 -17.46 -7.64 0.84
CA LEU A 166 -18.29 -7.06 1.90
C LEU A 166 -19.05 -8.14 2.68
N VAL A 167 -19.59 -9.14 1.97
CA VAL A 167 -20.24 -10.29 2.60
C VAL A 167 -19.25 -11.08 3.46
N LEU A 168 -18.03 -11.28 2.97
CA LEU A 168 -16.98 -11.97 3.73
C LEU A 168 -16.56 -11.18 4.97
N LEU A 169 -16.39 -9.86 4.85
CA LEU A 169 -16.11 -8.96 5.97
C LEU A 169 -17.18 -9.09 7.05
N HIS A 170 -18.45 -8.96 6.66
CA HIS A 170 -19.58 -9.11 7.59
C HIS A 170 -19.54 -10.47 8.31
N ARG A 171 -19.34 -11.56 7.58
CA ARG A 171 -19.26 -12.91 8.17
C ARG A 171 -18.11 -13.08 9.16
N LYS A 172 -16.96 -12.45 8.92
CA LYS A 172 -15.78 -12.58 9.79
C LYS A 172 -15.84 -11.68 11.03
N LEU A 173 -16.48 -10.52 10.94
CA LEU A 173 -16.36 -9.48 11.97
C LEU A 173 -17.67 -9.12 12.69
N ALA A 174 -18.82 -9.60 12.24
CA ALA A 174 -20.11 -9.26 12.86
C ALA A 174 -20.52 -10.21 14.01
N SER A 175 -19.54 -10.75 14.75
CA SER A 175 -19.77 -11.67 15.90
C SER A 175 -19.84 -10.92 17.22
#